data_AF-A0A1J5S5Y5-F1
#
_entry.id   AF-A0A1J5S5Y5-F1
#
_cell.length_a   1.000
_cell.length_b   1.000
_cell.length_c   1.000
_cell.angle_alpha   90.00
_cell.angle_beta   90.00
_cell.angle_gamma   90.00
#
_symmetry.space_group_name_H-M   'P 1'
#
loop_
_entity.id
_entity.type
_entity.pdbx_description
1 polymer ?
#
loop_
_entity_poly.entity_id
_entity_poly.type
_entity_poly.pdbx_seq_one_letter_code
_entity_poly.pdbx_strand_id
1 'polypeptide(L)'
;MSIMPERALWVAVLHRAVEDVFGIGTQRGSADPAAPDLERDRALQWVLRGGPDFRDVCEMAGFEARTIRRVILAGLAAQRDRGKGGLPEIFALLEGGEHQGEGRT
;
A
#
# COMPACT_ATOMS: atom_id res chain seq x y z
N MET A 1 -6.02 -20.62 11.10
CA MET A 1 -4.65 -20.57 10.55
C MET A 1 -4.00 -19.31 11.08
N SER A 2 -2.88 -19.41 11.79
CA SER A 2 -2.18 -18.21 12.27
C SER A 2 -1.44 -17.60 11.08
N ILE A 3 -1.87 -16.42 10.63
CA ILE A 3 -1.05 -15.56 9.78
C ILE A 3 0.32 -15.46 10.49
N MET A 4 1.42 -15.77 9.79
CA MET A 4 2.73 -15.59 10.41
C MET A 4 2.84 -14.12 10.87
N PRO A 5 3.21 -13.86 12.14
CA PRO A 5 3.20 -12.51 12.70
C PRO A 5 4.05 -11.54 11.87
N GLU A 6 5.10 -12.05 11.22
CA GLU A 6 5.93 -11.30 10.29
C GLU A 6 5.17 -10.87 9.02
N ARG A 7 4.42 -11.77 8.38
CA ARG A 7 3.60 -11.44 7.21
C ARG A 7 2.57 -10.36 7.54
N ALA A 8 1.91 -10.47 8.69
CA ALA A 8 0.94 -9.46 9.14
C ALA A 8 1.60 -8.08 9.31
N LEU A 9 2.84 -8.03 9.79
CA LEU A 9 3.62 -6.80 9.90
C LEU A 9 3.88 -6.19 8.52
N TRP A 10 4.30 -6.99 7.53
CA TRP A 10 4.55 -6.49 6.18
C TRP A 10 3.27 -6.03 5.47
N VAL A 11 2.14 -6.70 5.70
CA VAL A 11 0.81 -6.23 5.25
C VAL A 11 0.47 -4.88 5.88
N ALA A 12 0.75 -4.69 7.18
CA ALA A 12 0.52 -3.41 7.86
C ALA A 12 1.41 -2.28 7.30
N VAL A 13 2.67 -2.58 6.96
CA VAL A 13 3.57 -1.62 6.27
C VAL A 13 2.98 -1.20 4.91
N LEU A 14 2.50 -2.15 4.11
CA LEU A 14 1.84 -1.85 2.84
C LEU A 14 0.57 -1.03 3.03
N HIS A 15 -0.26 -1.38 4.02
CA HIS A 15 -1.48 -0.64 4.34
C HIS A 15 -1.16 0.81 4.68
N ARG A 16 -0.13 1.02 5.50
CA ARG A 16 0.31 2.37 5.88
C ARG A 16 0.85 3.16 4.69
N ALA A 17 1.69 2.56 3.86
CA ALA A 17 2.22 3.22 2.68
C ALA A 17 1.10 3.62 1.70
N VAL A 18 0.07 2.79 1.56
CA VAL A 18 -1.12 3.12 0.77
C VAL A 18 -1.87 4.30 1.40
N GLU A 19 -2.13 4.28 2.70
CA GLU A 19 -2.74 5.42 3.41
C GLU A 19 -2.00 6.73 3.13
N ASP A 20 -0.67 6.72 3.27
CA ASP A 20 0.17 7.89 3.04
C ASP A 20 0.10 8.34 1.57
N VAL A 21 0.17 7.41 0.60
CA VAL A 21 -0.01 7.72 -0.85
C VAL A 21 -1.34 8.40 -1.14
N PHE A 22 -2.43 7.92 -0.53
CA PHE A 22 -3.76 8.44 -0.77
C PHE A 22 -4.14 9.63 0.14
N GLY A 23 -3.27 9.99 1.10
CA GLY A 23 -3.54 11.02 2.10
C GLY A 23 -4.68 10.65 3.04
N ILE A 24 -4.87 9.35 3.30
CA ILE A 24 -5.91 8.80 4.18
C ILE A 24 -5.31 8.71 5.59
N GLY A 25 -6.02 9.20 6.61
CA GLY A 25 -5.58 9.05 8.00
C GLY A 25 -4.41 9.95 8.44
N THR A 26 -3.86 10.80 7.58
CA THR A 26 -2.76 11.75 7.89
C THR A 26 -3.17 12.94 8.78
N GLN A 27 -4.26 12.83 9.55
CA GLN A 27 -4.85 13.93 10.35
C GLN A 27 -4.76 13.72 11.88
N ARG A 28 -3.97 12.77 12.40
CA ARG A 28 -3.82 12.60 13.85
C ARG A 28 -2.36 12.60 14.29
N GLY A 29 -1.81 13.80 14.54
CA GLY A 29 -0.66 13.95 15.44
C GLY A 29 0.55 14.70 14.92
N SER A 30 0.59 15.10 13.63
CA SER A 30 1.70 15.95 13.18
C SER A 30 1.54 17.37 13.70
N ALA A 31 2.52 17.86 14.47
CA ALA A 31 2.63 19.26 14.85
C ALA A 31 2.99 20.17 13.66
N ASP A 32 3.49 19.57 12.57
CA ASP A 32 3.85 20.26 11.34
C ASP A 32 2.76 20.06 10.27
N PRO A 33 2.10 21.15 9.80
CA PRO A 33 1.10 21.09 8.73
C PRO A 33 1.66 20.62 7.38
N ALA A 34 2.97 20.66 7.15
CA ALA A 34 3.60 20.19 5.90
C ALA A 34 4.00 18.70 5.91
N ALA A 35 4.06 18.07 7.09
CA ALA A 35 4.47 16.67 7.20
C ALA A 35 3.52 15.68 6.47
N PRO A 36 2.18 15.87 6.45
CA PRO A 36 1.28 15.03 5.66
C PRO A 36 1.62 15.00 4.17
N ASP A 37 2.05 16.13 3.60
CA ASP A 37 2.43 16.23 2.19
C ASP A 37 3.79 15.59 1.92
N LEU A 38 4.74 15.75 2.85
CA LEU A 38 6.06 15.12 2.76
C LEU A 38 5.99 13.59 2.82
N GLU A 39 5.22 13.03 3.75
CA GLU A 39 5.04 11.58 3.89
C GLU A 39 4.30 11.00 2.68
N ARG A 40 3.30 11.71 2.17
CA ARG A 40 2.64 11.36 0.90
C ARG A 40 3.64 11.31 -0.26
N ASP A 41 4.47 12.32 -0.42
CA ASP A 41 5.47 12.38 -1.50
C ASP A 41 6.50 11.26 -1.37
N ARG A 42 6.97 10.97 -0.16
CA ARG A 42 7.90 9.86 0.11
C ARG A 42 7.28 8.51 -0.25
N ALA A 43 6.06 8.25 0.21
CA ALA A 43 5.35 7.00 -0.08
C ALA A 43 5.08 6.85 -1.59
N LEU A 44 4.69 7.94 -2.25
CA LEU A 44 4.50 7.97 -3.70
C LEU A 44 5.80 7.66 -4.45
N GLN A 45 6.92 8.29 -4.06
CA GLN A 45 8.22 8.03 -4.66
C GLN A 45 8.68 6.58 -4.45
N TRP A 46 8.43 6.02 -3.27
CA TRP A 46 8.75 4.63 -2.96
C TRP A 46 8.01 3.66 -3.89
N VAL A 47 6.70 3.83 -4.07
CA VAL A 47 5.87 3.03 -4.99
C VAL A 47 6.28 3.26 -6.46
N LEU A 48 6.53 4.51 -6.86
CA LEU A 48 6.91 4.84 -8.24
C LEU A 48 8.24 4.22 -8.63
N ARG A 49 9.24 4.27 -7.74
CA ARG A 49 10.57 3.68 -7.97
C ARG A 49 10.51 2.17 -8.09
N GLY A 50 9.64 1.50 -7.32
CA GLY A 50 9.50 0.03 -7.38
C GLY A 50 10.84 -0.70 -7.18
N GLY A 51 11.69 -0.13 -6.30
CA GLY A 51 13.04 -0.61 -6.00
C GLY A 51 13.05 -1.91 -5.19
N PRO A 52 14.24 -2.45 -4.86
CA PRO A 52 14.39 -3.71 -4.13
C PRO A 52 13.57 -3.74 -2.83
N ASP A 53 13.71 -2.71 -1.99
CA ASP A 53 12.97 -2.57 -0.73
C ASP A 53 11.43 -2.68 -0.89
N PHE A 54 10.87 -2.03 -1.91
CA PHE A 54 9.43 -2.15 -2.21
C PHE A 54 9.05 -3.58 -2.63
N ARG A 55 9.91 -4.26 -3.41
CA ARG A 55 9.65 -5.64 -3.84
C ARG A 55 9.72 -6.60 -2.68
N ASP A 56 10.72 -6.44 -1.81
CA ASP A 56 10.92 -7.28 -0.63
C ASP A 56 9.71 -7.14 0.31
N VAL A 57 9.23 -5.91 0.57
CA VAL A 57 8.01 -5.70 1.37
C VAL A 57 6.78 -6.35 0.73
N CYS A 58 6.61 -6.23 -0.59
CA CYS A 58 5.49 -6.88 -1.29
C CYS A 58 5.57 -8.41 -1.17
N GLU A 59 6.74 -8.99 -1.42
CA GLU A 59 6.96 -10.44 -1.35
C GLU A 59 6.75 -10.98 0.07
N MET A 60 7.29 -10.29 1.08
CA MET A 60 7.13 -10.66 2.49
C MET A 60 5.69 -10.51 2.99
N ALA A 61 4.89 -9.64 2.37
CA ALA A 61 3.45 -9.56 2.60
C ALA A 61 2.64 -10.62 1.82
N GLY A 62 3.27 -11.33 0.88
CA GLY A 62 2.65 -12.34 0.03
C GLY A 62 1.98 -11.77 -1.23
N PHE A 63 2.46 -10.63 -1.73
CA PHE A 63 1.93 -9.97 -2.92
C PHE A 63 2.98 -9.81 -4.01
N GLU A 64 2.52 -9.83 -5.26
CA GLU A 64 3.38 -9.52 -6.40
C GLU A 64 3.52 -8.00 -6.56
N ALA A 65 4.76 -7.51 -6.54
CA ALA A 65 5.06 -6.07 -6.48
C ALA A 65 4.51 -5.27 -7.67
N ARG A 66 4.51 -5.83 -8.89
CA ARG A 66 3.96 -5.13 -10.06
C ARG A 66 2.44 -4.98 -9.95
N THR A 67 1.76 -5.98 -9.39
CA THR A 67 0.31 -5.98 -9.16
C THR A 67 -0.05 -4.90 -8.15
N ILE A 68 0.62 -4.85 -6.99
CA ILE A 68 0.42 -3.81 -5.98
C ILE A 68 0.66 -2.42 -6.57
N ARG A 69 1.80 -2.23 -7.25
CA ARG A 69 2.14 -0.96 -7.88
C ARG A 69 1.09 -0.52 -8.91
N ARG A 70 0.64 -1.44 -9.78
CA ARG A 70 -0.38 -1.15 -10.79
C ARG A 70 -1.70 -0.72 -10.16
N VAL A 71 -2.15 -1.41 -9.12
CA VAL A 71 -3.41 -1.09 -8.43
C VAL A 71 -3.32 0.27 -7.72
N ILE A 72 -2.21 0.58 -7.05
CA ILE A 72 -1.99 1.89 -6.43
C ILE A 72 -2.03 3.01 -7.47
N LEU A 73 -1.32 2.85 -8.59
CA LEU A 73 -1.27 3.87 -9.65
C LEU A 73 -2.64 4.05 -10.34
N ALA A 74 -3.39 2.97 -10.56
CA ALA A 74 -4.75 3.04 -11.08
C ALA A 74 -5.67 3.79 -10.11
N GLY A 75 -5.54 3.54 -8.81
CA GLY A 75 -6.27 4.27 -7.77
C GLY A 75 -5.96 5.77 -7.76
N LEU A 76 -4.68 6.15 -7.91
CA LEU A 76 -4.27 7.56 -7.98
C LEU A 76 -4.85 8.27 -9.22
N ALA A 77 -4.82 7.61 -10.38
CA ALA A 77 -5.45 8.13 -11.59
C ALA A 77 -6.96 8.35 -11.38
N ALA A 78 -7.64 7.37 -10.79
CA ALA A 78 -9.07 7.47 -10.48
C ALA A 78 -9.40 8.57 -9.45
N GLN A 79 -8.55 8.78 -8.44
CA GLN A 79 -8.73 9.84 -7.44
C GLN A 79 -8.64 11.23 -8.07
N ARG A 80 -7.74 11.40 -9.04
CA ARG A 80 -7.61 12.64 -9.83
C ARG A 80 -8.89 12.93 -10.63
N ASP A 81 -9.50 11.89 -11.18
CA ASP A 81 -10.66 12.05 -12.07
C ASP A 81 -12.01 12.17 -11.32
N ARG A 82 -12.15 11.55 -10.13
CA ARG A 82 -13.44 11.52 -9.39
C ARG A 82 -13.66 12.64 -8.39
N GLY A 83 -12.61 13.30 -7.90
CA GLY A 83 -12.72 14.19 -6.75
C GLY A 83 -13.05 13.41 -5.46
N LYS A 84 -12.07 13.32 -4.56
CA LYS A 84 -12.09 12.75 -3.18
C LYS A 84 -13.41 12.07 -2.76
N GLY A 85 -13.49 10.73 -2.76
CA GLY A 85 -14.67 10.05 -2.21
C GLY A 85 -14.74 8.52 -2.17
N GLY A 86 -13.66 7.78 -2.46
CA GLY A 86 -13.69 6.31 -2.39
C GLY A 86 -12.40 5.74 -1.81
N LEU A 87 -12.53 4.74 -0.94
CA LEU A 87 -11.41 3.90 -0.52
C LEU A 87 -10.89 3.14 -1.75
N PRO A 88 -9.59 3.23 -2.07
CA PRO A 88 -9.05 2.57 -3.25
C PRO A 88 -9.09 1.04 -3.09
N GLU A 89 -9.38 0.32 -4.19
CA GLU A 89 -9.52 -1.15 -4.24
C GLU A 89 -8.32 -1.91 -3.68
N ILE A 90 -7.16 -1.25 -3.60
CA ILE A 90 -5.95 -1.76 -2.97
C ILE A 90 -6.17 -2.20 -1.52
N PHE A 91 -7.04 -1.54 -0.74
CA PHE A 91 -7.29 -1.93 0.65
C PHE A 91 -7.97 -3.29 0.74
N ALA A 92 -8.99 -3.51 -0.10
CA ALA A 92 -9.65 -4.81 -0.20
C ALA A 92 -8.69 -5.92 -0.68
N LEU A 93 -7.73 -5.58 -1.55
CA LEU A 93 -6.68 -6.51 -1.97
C LEU A 93 -5.73 -6.88 -0.82
N LEU A 94 -5.34 -5.92 0.01
CA LEU A 94 -4.46 -6.14 1.16
C LEU A 94 -5.16 -6.95 2.27
N GLU A 95 -6.46 -6.74 2.47
CA GLU A 95 -7.27 -7.47 3.46
C GLU A 95 -7.71 -8.87 2.97
N GLY A 96 -7.89 -9.06 1.66
CA GLY A 96 -8.38 -10.30 1.05
C GLY A 96 -7.30 -11.31 0.63
N GLY A 97 -6.02 -11.03 0.90
CA GLY A 97 -4.87 -11.83 0.44
C GLY A 97 -4.68 -13.19 1.12
N GLU A 98 -5.73 -14.00 1.30
CA GLU A 98 -5.55 -15.43 1.63
C GLU A 98 -5.62 -16.27 0.33
N HIS A 99 -4.60 -17.11 0.13
CA HIS A 99 -4.43 -18.10 -0.94
C HIS A 99 -4.05 -17.63 -2.35
N GLN A 100 -2.74 -17.46 -2.59
CA GLN A 100 -2.17 -17.93 -3.86
C GLN A 100 -0.72 -18.35 -3.66
N GLY A 101 -0.47 -19.66 -3.52
CA GLY A 101 0.90 -20.18 -3.43
C GLY A 101 1.08 -21.57 -2.81
N GLU A 102 0.12 -22.50 -2.91
CA GLU A 102 0.39 -23.91 -2.62
C GLU A 102 -0.23 -24.77 -3.71
N GLY A 103 0.60 -25.49 -4.46
CA GLY A 103 0.16 -26.48 -5.44
C GLY A 103 0.85 -26.43 -6.80
N ARG A 104 2.11 -26.88 -6.87
CA ARG A 104 2.59 -27.66 -8.01
C ARG A 104 3.74 -28.58 -7.58
N THR A 105 3.35 -29.72 -7.00
CA THR A 105 4.11 -30.97 -7.06
C THR A 105 4.19 -31.47 -8.49
#